data_AF-A0A937JBF2-F1
#
_entry.id   AF-A0A937JBF2-F1
#
_cell.length_a   1.000
_cell.length_b   1.000
_cell.length_c   1.000
_cell.angle_alpha   90.00
_cell.angle_beta   90.00
_cell.angle_gamma   90.00
#
_symmetry.space_group_name_H-M   'P 1'
#
loop_
_entity.id
_entity.type
_entity.pdbx_description
1 polymer ?
#
loop_
_entity_poly.entity_id
_entity_poly.type
_entity_poly.pdbx_seq_one_letter_code
_entity_poly.pdbx_strand_id
1 'polypeptide(L)'
;MNSFKIAHFLFHKVEETIKFKLYVAEVVIRFEFNESYGNEYIRLSYSVTPNDNFEKLSKKQQDSMFKGSPDYIFSLSTHAESYTSTENKLLRILEFRHIYDGIMSYVLLQLEQCMPQAVALKVKNPDMWPLASYTESYLNTLLHQNRSLLLYETAKSDSFQWGRLHSLSKRSAALFSQEKKYYSITDLELQTQTGLSLQDIRWLLLHYEVPLKTKGSRIIEKVKIHALRLATALKKELNDGSYVYNTHAYRQILDHLYKYHLQDERKALLDLQRETFLKDLPIQKGDLLQLKDTRIVQVLSVTIDDENVLKFTYVIIKANLEAGKRTRQIRSADIAYMIKKEDFTTYIEATPLRHLDLLHKWVLKKRTKVVLPAFVPDLVRAEQ
;
A
#
# COMPACT_ATOMS: atom_id res chain seq x y z
N MET A 1 13.60 -30.95 -28.90
CA MET A 1 12.29 -31.45 -29.43
C MET A 1 11.16 -30.43 -29.34
N ASN A 2 11.07 -29.58 -28.31
CA ASN A 2 9.93 -28.67 -28.16
C ASN A 2 9.88 -27.54 -29.22
N SER A 3 11.04 -27.01 -29.61
CA SER A 3 11.15 -26.01 -30.69
C SER A 3 10.55 -26.51 -32.00
N PHE A 4 10.88 -27.74 -32.39
CA PHE A 4 10.33 -28.40 -33.58
C PHE A 4 8.80 -28.55 -33.49
N LYS A 5 8.25 -28.93 -32.32
CA LYS A 5 6.80 -29.09 -32.15
C LYS A 5 6.04 -27.76 -32.25
N ILE A 6 6.56 -26.70 -31.63
CA ILE A 6 5.99 -25.35 -31.72
C ILE A 6 6.08 -24.84 -33.17
N ALA A 7 7.23 -25.01 -33.82
CA ALA A 7 7.42 -24.62 -35.21
C ALA A 7 6.45 -25.37 -36.13
N HIS A 8 6.34 -26.69 -35.98
CA HIS A 8 5.40 -27.51 -36.76
C HIS A 8 3.95 -27.05 -36.56
N PHE A 9 3.54 -26.79 -35.32
CA PHE A 9 2.20 -26.27 -35.03
C PHE A 9 1.94 -24.93 -35.73
N LEU A 10 2.84 -23.96 -35.57
CA LEU A 10 2.69 -22.62 -36.14
C LEU A 10 2.79 -22.61 -37.66
N PHE A 11 3.81 -23.27 -38.23
CA PHE A 11 4.05 -23.25 -39.68
C PHE A 11 2.93 -23.94 -40.45
N HIS A 12 2.43 -25.08 -39.96
CA HIS A 12 1.27 -25.73 -40.59
C HIS A 12 0.06 -24.79 -40.64
N LYS A 13 -0.23 -24.08 -39.53
CA LYS A 13 -1.35 -23.12 -39.46
C LYS A 13 -1.12 -21.89 -40.35
N VAL A 14 0.11 -21.39 -40.42
CA VAL A 14 0.48 -20.25 -41.27
C VAL A 14 0.37 -20.60 -42.75
N GLU A 15 0.89 -21.76 -43.16
CA GLU A 15 0.77 -22.26 -44.54
C GLU A 15 -0.70 -22.41 -44.96
N GLU A 16 -1.53 -23.00 -44.09
CA GLU A 16 -2.96 -23.12 -44.33
C GLU A 16 -3.64 -21.75 -44.43
N THR A 17 -3.26 -20.81 -43.56
CA THR A 17 -3.81 -19.44 -43.56
C THR A 17 -3.44 -18.66 -44.81
N ILE A 18 -2.19 -18.80 -45.27
CA ILE A 18 -1.70 -18.19 -46.52
C ILE A 18 -2.43 -18.80 -47.72
N LYS A 19 -2.63 -20.12 -47.74
CA LYS A 19 -3.36 -20.83 -48.79
C LYS A 19 -4.79 -20.31 -48.94
N PHE A 20 -5.45 -19.96 -47.84
CA PHE A 20 -6.83 -19.50 -47.80
C PHE A 20 -6.99 -18.00 -47.52
N LYS A 21 -5.95 -17.19 -47.79
CA LYS A 21 -5.88 -15.77 -47.42
C LYS A 21 -7.04 -14.89 -47.88
N LEU A 22 -7.73 -15.25 -48.97
CA LEU A 22 -8.90 -14.51 -49.48
C LEU A 22 -10.12 -14.59 -48.55
N TYR A 23 -10.12 -15.52 -47.60
CA TYR A 23 -11.20 -15.80 -46.67
C TYR A 23 -10.91 -15.33 -45.24
N VAL A 24 -9.77 -14.68 -45.02
CA VAL A 24 -9.30 -14.28 -43.68
C VAL A 24 -9.56 -12.78 -43.46
N ALA A 25 -10.11 -12.43 -42.29
CA ALA A 25 -10.21 -11.06 -41.81
C ALA A 25 -9.12 -10.74 -40.78
N GLU A 26 -8.85 -11.66 -39.85
CA GLU A 26 -7.91 -11.44 -38.75
C GLU A 26 -7.17 -12.73 -38.39
N VAL A 27 -5.90 -12.60 -38.03
CA VAL A 27 -5.09 -13.67 -37.43
C VAL A 27 -4.63 -13.21 -36.06
N VAL A 28 -4.89 -14.02 -35.04
CA VAL A 28 -4.44 -13.78 -33.66
C VAL A 28 -3.54 -14.91 -33.21
N ILE A 29 -2.34 -14.55 -32.78
CA ILE A 29 -1.39 -15.48 -32.13
C ILE A 29 -1.14 -14.98 -30.72
N ARG A 30 -1.48 -15.81 -29.73
CA ARG A 30 -1.35 -15.45 -28.32
C ARG A 30 -0.88 -16.64 -27.50
N PHE A 31 -0.33 -16.37 -26.34
CA PHE A 31 0.00 -17.40 -25.36
C PHE A 31 -0.43 -16.99 -23.95
N GLU A 32 -0.77 -17.98 -23.15
CA GLU A 32 -1.24 -17.81 -21.77
C GLU A 32 -0.67 -18.91 -20.87
N PHE A 33 -0.26 -18.52 -19.67
CA PHE A 33 0.07 -19.47 -18.60
C PHE A 33 -1.22 -19.98 -17.97
N ASN A 34 -1.36 -21.30 -17.82
CA ASN A 34 -2.50 -21.95 -17.19
C ASN A 34 -2.07 -23.08 -16.27
N GLU A 35 -2.97 -23.43 -15.37
CA GLU A 35 -2.83 -24.56 -14.45
C GLU A 35 -4.11 -25.39 -14.48
N SER A 36 -3.99 -26.70 -14.63
CA SER A 36 -5.14 -27.63 -14.61
C SER A 36 -4.76 -28.94 -13.94
N TYR A 37 -5.49 -29.29 -12.86
CA TYR A 37 -5.27 -30.49 -12.06
C TYR A 37 -3.79 -30.68 -11.64
N GLY A 38 -3.13 -29.59 -11.23
CA GLY A 38 -1.71 -29.59 -10.84
C GLY A 38 -0.69 -29.67 -11.98
N ASN A 39 -1.14 -29.66 -13.25
CA ASN A 39 -0.26 -29.50 -14.40
C ASN A 39 -0.18 -28.02 -14.79
N GLU A 40 1.02 -27.47 -14.80
CA GLU A 40 1.29 -26.11 -15.24
C GLU A 40 1.77 -26.14 -16.69
N TYR A 41 1.22 -25.28 -17.54
CA TYR A 41 1.54 -25.25 -18.97
C TYR A 41 1.36 -23.87 -19.57
N ILE A 42 2.00 -23.64 -20.73
CA ILE A 42 1.76 -22.48 -21.57
C ILE A 42 0.93 -22.94 -22.76
N ARG A 43 -0.27 -22.37 -22.89
CA ARG A 43 -1.13 -22.57 -24.05
C ARG A 43 -0.77 -21.54 -25.10
N LEU A 44 -0.30 -22.00 -26.25
CA LEU A 44 -0.09 -21.19 -27.45
C LEU A 44 -1.29 -21.37 -28.38
N SER A 45 -2.00 -20.27 -28.66
CA SER A 45 -3.21 -20.26 -29.49
C SER A 45 -2.93 -19.56 -30.82
N TYR A 46 -3.44 -20.16 -31.91
CA TYR A 46 -3.51 -19.58 -33.24
C TYR A 46 -4.97 -19.60 -33.69
N SER A 47 -5.56 -18.42 -33.85
CA SER A 47 -6.96 -18.30 -34.29
C SER A 47 -7.09 -17.40 -35.50
N VAL A 48 -7.93 -17.83 -36.43
CA VAL A 48 -8.28 -17.11 -37.66
C VAL A 48 -9.73 -16.67 -37.56
N THR A 49 -9.99 -15.39 -37.76
CA THR A 49 -11.34 -14.87 -37.93
C THR A 49 -11.63 -14.77 -39.43
N PRO A 50 -12.69 -15.42 -39.93
CA PRO A 50 -13.06 -15.37 -41.33
C PRO A 50 -13.63 -14.00 -41.74
N ASN A 51 -13.61 -13.71 -43.04
CA ASN A 51 -14.25 -12.52 -43.63
C ASN A 51 -15.58 -12.87 -44.33
N ASP A 52 -16.28 -11.85 -44.86
CA ASP A 52 -17.55 -12.02 -45.57
C ASP A 52 -17.51 -12.97 -46.77
N ASN A 53 -16.33 -13.20 -47.37
CA ASN A 53 -16.21 -14.14 -48.48
C ASN A 53 -16.21 -15.59 -48.00
N PHE A 54 -15.75 -15.86 -46.79
CA PHE A 54 -15.83 -17.19 -46.17
C PHE A 54 -17.28 -17.57 -45.85
N GLU A 55 -18.07 -16.61 -45.37
CA GLU A 55 -19.49 -16.81 -45.04
C GLU A 55 -20.35 -17.18 -46.25
N LYS A 56 -19.89 -16.83 -47.46
CA LYS A 56 -20.55 -17.18 -48.73
C LYS A 56 -20.23 -18.60 -49.20
N LEU A 57 -19.28 -19.30 -48.56
CA LEU A 57 -18.93 -20.67 -48.90
C LEU A 57 -19.97 -21.66 -48.37
N SER A 58 -20.06 -22.83 -49.01
CA SER A 58 -20.87 -23.93 -48.47
C SER A 58 -20.28 -24.44 -47.15
N LYS A 59 -21.12 -24.95 -46.24
CA LYS A 59 -20.67 -25.54 -44.96
C LYS A 59 -19.56 -26.57 -45.14
N LYS A 60 -19.66 -27.42 -46.16
CA LYS A 60 -18.62 -28.43 -46.48
C LYS A 60 -17.26 -27.80 -46.83
N GLN A 61 -17.26 -26.65 -47.49
CA GLN A 61 -16.03 -25.90 -47.79
C GLN A 61 -15.49 -25.20 -46.55
N GLN A 62 -16.36 -24.61 -45.72
CA GLN A 62 -15.96 -24.01 -44.45
C GLN A 62 -15.31 -25.04 -43.51
N ASP A 63 -15.95 -26.19 -43.31
CA ASP A 63 -15.45 -27.30 -42.48
C ASP A 63 -14.14 -27.91 -43.04
N SER A 64 -13.84 -27.65 -44.31
CA SER A 64 -12.62 -28.16 -44.96
C SER A 64 -11.39 -27.29 -44.73
N MET A 65 -11.56 -26.04 -44.28
CA MET A 65 -10.51 -25.03 -44.09
C MET A 65 -10.17 -24.84 -42.61
N PHE A 66 -8.95 -24.38 -42.35
CA PHE A 66 -8.43 -24.05 -41.00
C PHE A 66 -8.51 -25.21 -40.01
N LYS A 67 -8.25 -26.44 -40.48
CA LYS A 67 -8.44 -27.67 -39.69
C LYS A 67 -7.43 -27.83 -38.56
N GLY A 68 -7.82 -28.60 -37.54
CA GLY A 68 -6.95 -28.99 -36.42
C GLY A 68 -7.03 -28.05 -35.22
N SER A 69 -6.43 -28.48 -34.11
CA SER A 69 -6.49 -27.75 -32.84
C SER A 69 -6.06 -26.28 -32.99
N PRO A 70 -6.80 -25.31 -32.41
CA PRO A 70 -6.36 -23.92 -32.34
C PRO A 70 -5.22 -23.73 -31.33
N ASP A 71 -4.97 -24.73 -30.48
CA ASP A 71 -4.06 -24.63 -29.36
C ASP A 71 -2.95 -25.69 -29.40
N TYR A 72 -1.76 -25.28 -29.00
CA TYR A 72 -0.63 -26.12 -28.64
C TYR A 72 -0.30 -25.96 -27.15
N ILE A 73 -0.04 -27.08 -26.46
CA ILE A 73 0.28 -27.09 -25.03
C ILE A 73 1.78 -27.33 -24.84
N PHE A 74 2.48 -26.32 -24.32
CA PHE A 74 3.85 -26.44 -23.86
C PHE A 74 3.85 -26.75 -22.36
N SER A 75 4.15 -28.00 -22.00
CA SER A 75 4.19 -28.43 -20.60
C SER A 75 5.34 -27.75 -19.84
N LEU A 76 5.05 -27.17 -18.68
CA LEU A 76 6.04 -26.62 -17.75
C LEU A 76 6.35 -27.63 -16.65
N SER A 77 5.32 -28.21 -16.05
CA SER A 77 5.45 -29.32 -15.09
C SER A 77 4.18 -30.16 -15.08
N THR A 78 4.35 -31.46 -14.85
CA THR A 78 3.22 -32.38 -14.64
C THR A 78 2.90 -32.53 -13.15
N HIS A 79 1.70 -33.04 -12.82
CA HIS A 79 1.33 -33.35 -11.43
C HIS A 79 2.35 -34.29 -10.75
N ALA A 80 2.87 -35.27 -11.50
CA ALA A 80 3.89 -36.21 -11.03
C ALA A 80 5.24 -35.53 -10.73
N GLU A 81 5.51 -34.42 -11.41
CA GLU A 81 6.73 -33.62 -11.29
C GLU A 81 6.49 -32.32 -10.50
N SER A 82 5.32 -32.15 -9.87
CA SER A 82 4.97 -30.90 -9.17
C SER A 82 5.97 -30.54 -8.06
N TYR A 83 6.67 -31.55 -7.53
CA TYR A 83 7.78 -31.45 -6.55
C TYR A 83 9.18 -31.35 -7.16
N THR A 84 9.34 -31.36 -8.49
CA THR A 84 10.64 -31.14 -9.14
C THR A 84 11.09 -29.69 -8.99
N SER A 85 12.41 -29.48 -9.05
CA SER A 85 13.09 -28.19 -8.81
C SER A 85 12.35 -26.99 -9.42
N THR A 86 11.89 -26.08 -8.56
CA THR A 86 11.48 -24.69 -8.82
C THR A 86 12.28 -24.02 -9.95
N GLU A 87 13.59 -24.28 -10.01
CA GLU A 87 14.51 -23.76 -11.02
C GLU A 87 14.20 -24.31 -12.43
N ASN A 88 13.88 -25.59 -12.55
CA ASN A 88 13.52 -26.19 -13.84
C ASN A 88 12.27 -25.53 -14.41
N LYS A 89 11.25 -25.22 -13.60
CA LYS A 89 10.05 -24.52 -14.07
C LYS A 89 10.39 -23.13 -14.64
N LEU A 90 11.24 -22.38 -13.93
CA LEU A 90 11.72 -21.07 -14.38
C LEU A 90 12.51 -21.18 -15.70
N LEU A 91 13.41 -22.17 -15.82
CA LEU A 91 14.15 -22.43 -17.05
C LEU A 91 13.22 -22.80 -18.22
N ARG A 92 12.16 -23.59 -17.98
CA ARG A 92 11.15 -23.96 -18.98
C ARG A 92 10.36 -22.75 -19.49
N ILE A 93 10.07 -21.78 -18.61
CA ILE A 93 9.43 -20.50 -18.98
C ILE A 93 10.33 -19.70 -19.94
N LEU A 94 11.63 -19.61 -19.64
CA LEU A 94 12.59 -18.94 -20.53
C LEU A 94 12.81 -19.72 -21.84
N GLU A 95 12.87 -21.05 -21.78
CA GLU A 95 12.94 -21.91 -22.97
C GLU A 95 11.77 -21.59 -23.91
N PHE A 96 10.54 -21.55 -23.40
CA PHE A 96 9.38 -21.17 -24.21
C PHE A 96 9.54 -19.77 -24.81
N ARG A 97 9.94 -18.77 -24.01
CA ARG A 97 10.13 -17.39 -24.50
C ARG A 97 11.11 -17.34 -25.67
N HIS A 98 12.29 -17.92 -25.51
CA HIS A 98 13.31 -17.90 -26.57
C HIS A 98 12.88 -18.67 -27.82
N ILE A 99 12.22 -19.82 -27.66
CA ILE A 99 11.66 -20.58 -28.79
C ILE A 99 10.59 -19.75 -29.50
N TYR A 100 9.66 -19.15 -28.75
CA TYR A 100 8.59 -18.32 -29.29
C TYR A 100 9.14 -17.11 -30.02
N ASP A 101 10.06 -16.35 -29.42
CA ASP A 101 10.71 -15.19 -30.06
C ASP A 101 11.41 -15.55 -31.39
N GLY A 102 12.18 -16.64 -31.38
CA GLY A 102 12.89 -17.11 -32.56
C GLY A 102 11.97 -17.53 -33.69
N ILE A 103 10.87 -18.24 -33.38
CA ILE A 103 9.92 -18.72 -34.39
C ILE A 103 8.99 -17.60 -34.85
N MET A 104 8.55 -16.73 -33.95
CA MET A 104 7.54 -15.72 -34.25
C MET A 104 8.04 -14.61 -35.15
N SER A 105 9.32 -14.27 -35.06
CA SER A 105 9.94 -13.34 -36.01
C SER A 105 9.78 -13.83 -37.46
N TYR A 106 9.96 -15.13 -37.69
CA TYR A 106 9.80 -15.73 -39.01
C TYR A 106 8.33 -15.88 -39.44
N VAL A 107 7.45 -16.32 -38.52
CA VAL A 107 6.00 -16.43 -38.80
C VAL A 107 5.38 -15.08 -39.12
N LEU A 108 5.73 -14.04 -38.36
CA LEU A 108 5.26 -12.67 -38.62
C LEU A 108 5.68 -12.22 -40.01
N LEU A 109 6.95 -12.41 -40.36
CA LEU A 109 7.45 -12.06 -41.69
C LEU A 109 6.68 -12.79 -42.81
N GLN A 110 6.43 -14.10 -42.66
CA GLN A 110 5.67 -14.86 -43.65
C GLN A 110 4.24 -14.35 -43.79
N LEU A 111 3.56 -14.06 -42.68
CA LEU A 111 2.20 -13.54 -42.69
C LEU A 111 2.14 -12.13 -43.30
N GLU A 112 3.05 -11.24 -42.92
CA GLU A 112 3.12 -9.88 -43.46
C GLU A 112 3.40 -9.84 -44.97
N GLN A 113 4.24 -10.75 -45.48
CA GLN A 113 4.57 -10.82 -46.90
C GLN A 113 3.45 -11.44 -47.74
N CYS A 114 2.75 -12.44 -47.21
CA CYS A 114 1.83 -13.26 -47.99
C CYS A 114 0.35 -12.86 -47.84
N MET A 115 -0.02 -12.19 -46.74
CA MET A 115 -1.38 -11.78 -46.45
C MET A 115 -1.70 -10.39 -47.06
N PRO A 116 -2.96 -10.13 -47.48
CA PRO A 116 -3.37 -8.80 -47.90
C PRO A 116 -3.25 -7.78 -46.76
N GLN A 117 -2.92 -6.52 -47.08
CA GLN A 117 -2.78 -5.43 -46.09
C GLN A 117 -4.04 -5.18 -45.24
N ALA A 118 -5.22 -5.57 -45.75
CA ALA A 118 -6.49 -5.43 -45.03
C ALA A 118 -6.67 -6.46 -43.90
N VAL A 119 -5.83 -7.50 -43.83
CA VAL A 119 -5.93 -8.53 -42.79
C VAL A 119 -5.24 -8.06 -41.50
N ALA A 120 -5.98 -8.05 -40.40
CA ALA A 120 -5.43 -7.67 -39.10
C ALA A 120 -4.56 -8.79 -38.53
N LEU A 121 -3.30 -8.49 -38.20
CA LEU A 121 -2.38 -9.42 -37.52
C LEU A 121 -2.19 -8.97 -36.06
N LYS A 122 -2.65 -9.78 -35.10
CA LYS A 122 -2.49 -9.52 -33.66
C LYS A 122 -1.63 -10.58 -33.02
N VAL A 123 -0.35 -10.30 -32.84
CA VAL A 123 0.61 -11.22 -32.21
C VAL A 123 1.01 -10.70 -30.84
N LYS A 124 0.83 -11.54 -29.81
CA LYS A 124 1.24 -11.22 -28.45
C LYS A 124 2.77 -11.24 -28.36
N ASN A 125 3.35 -10.10 -27.98
CA ASN A 125 4.79 -9.96 -27.78
C ASN A 125 5.19 -10.55 -26.40
N PRO A 126 6.22 -11.42 -26.32
CA PRO A 126 6.66 -12.02 -25.06
C PRO A 126 7.43 -11.06 -24.16
N ASP A 127 7.94 -9.93 -24.66
CA ASP A 127 8.50 -8.87 -23.81
C ASP A 127 7.47 -8.25 -22.87
N MET A 128 6.19 -8.38 -23.18
CA MET A 128 5.08 -7.94 -22.33
C MET A 128 4.51 -9.07 -21.48
N TRP A 129 5.21 -10.20 -21.36
CA TRP A 129 4.82 -11.33 -20.52
C TRP A 129 5.51 -11.25 -19.15
N PRO A 130 4.79 -10.85 -18.09
CA PRO A 130 5.40 -10.52 -16.81
C PRO A 130 6.11 -11.71 -16.18
N LEU A 131 5.49 -12.90 -16.24
CA LEU A 131 6.05 -14.10 -15.64
C LEU A 131 7.43 -14.43 -16.23
N ALA A 132 7.63 -14.26 -17.54
CA ALA A 132 8.95 -14.47 -18.14
C ALA A 132 9.93 -13.34 -17.82
N SER A 133 9.51 -12.08 -17.81
CA SER A 133 10.38 -10.96 -17.46
C SER A 133 10.86 -11.03 -16.00
N TYR A 134 9.99 -11.39 -15.07
CA TYR A 134 10.36 -11.62 -13.67
C TYR A 134 11.25 -12.86 -13.54
N THR A 135 10.91 -13.96 -14.21
CA THR A 135 11.74 -15.18 -14.22
C THR A 135 13.19 -14.89 -14.65
N GLU A 136 13.37 -14.15 -15.74
CA GLU A 136 14.69 -13.73 -16.21
C GLU A 136 15.44 -12.90 -15.16
N SER A 137 14.76 -11.94 -14.52
CA SER A 137 15.34 -11.13 -13.45
C SER A 137 15.79 -11.97 -12.24
N TYR A 138 14.99 -12.94 -11.81
CA TYR A 138 15.32 -13.79 -10.66
C TYR A 138 16.49 -14.75 -10.97
N LEU A 139 16.50 -15.38 -12.15
CA LEU A 139 17.59 -16.26 -12.56
C LEU A 139 18.92 -15.50 -12.74
N ASN A 140 18.87 -14.26 -13.27
CA ASN A 140 20.07 -13.40 -13.34
C ASN A 140 20.59 -13.02 -11.95
N THR A 141 19.71 -12.85 -10.97
CA THR A 141 20.11 -12.55 -9.58
C THR A 141 20.72 -13.77 -8.88
N LEU A 142 20.24 -14.97 -9.20
CA LEU A 142 20.73 -16.26 -8.70
C LEU A 142 22.17 -16.57 -9.13
N LEU A 143 22.54 -16.24 -10.38
CA LEU A 143 23.93 -16.38 -10.86
C LEU A 143 24.94 -15.61 -9.99
N HIS A 144 24.45 -14.68 -9.15
CA HIS A 144 25.24 -13.86 -8.26
C HIS A 144 25.05 -14.17 -6.76
N GLN A 145 24.10 -15.03 -6.35
CA GLN A 145 23.82 -15.33 -4.94
C GLN A 145 23.33 -16.77 -4.68
N ASN A 146 24.03 -17.50 -3.79
CA ASN A 146 23.74 -18.90 -3.39
C ASN A 146 22.45 -19.05 -2.54
N ARG A 147 21.24 -18.93 -3.11
CA ARG A 147 19.98 -19.26 -2.41
C ARG A 147 18.93 -19.91 -3.30
N SER A 148 18.53 -21.16 -2.99
CA SER A 148 17.46 -21.90 -3.69
C SER A 148 16.19 -22.10 -2.82
N LEU A 149 15.08 -22.39 -3.51
CA LEU A 149 13.73 -22.83 -3.10
C LEU A 149 12.57 -21.82 -3.18
N LEU A 150 12.70 -20.55 -2.77
CA LEU A 150 11.56 -19.59 -2.71
C LEU A 150 11.27 -18.78 -4.00
N LEU A 151 12.05 -18.99 -5.06
CA LEU A 151 12.10 -18.05 -6.19
C LEU A 151 10.91 -18.12 -7.13
N TYR A 152 10.39 -19.32 -7.42
CA TYR A 152 9.24 -19.47 -8.32
C TYR A 152 7.98 -18.86 -7.72
N GLU A 153 7.69 -19.13 -6.45
CA GLU A 153 6.52 -18.56 -5.78
C GLU A 153 6.60 -17.03 -5.69
N THR A 154 7.79 -16.50 -5.39
CA THR A 154 8.03 -15.06 -5.41
C THR A 154 7.81 -14.49 -6.82
N ALA A 155 8.34 -15.15 -7.87
CA ALA A 155 8.16 -14.73 -9.26
C ALA A 155 6.71 -14.80 -9.73
N LYS A 156 5.98 -15.86 -9.37
CA LYS A 156 4.56 -16.05 -9.67
C LYS A 156 3.72 -14.95 -9.00
N SER A 157 3.99 -14.67 -7.72
CA SER A 157 3.33 -13.59 -6.97
C SER A 157 3.63 -12.20 -7.54
N ASP A 158 4.90 -11.87 -7.78
CA ASP A 158 5.30 -10.56 -8.33
C ASP A 158 4.71 -10.35 -9.75
N SER A 159 4.73 -11.39 -10.59
CA SER A 159 4.08 -11.40 -11.91
C SER A 159 2.56 -11.16 -11.80
N PHE A 160 1.89 -11.79 -10.84
CA PHE A 160 0.46 -11.59 -10.61
C PHE A 160 0.15 -10.15 -10.17
N GLN A 161 0.94 -9.60 -9.24
CA GLN A 161 0.75 -8.24 -8.75
C GLN A 161 1.09 -7.19 -9.81
N TRP A 162 2.05 -7.45 -10.72
CA TRP A 162 2.53 -6.54 -11.75
C TRP A 162 1.40 -5.88 -12.55
N GLY A 163 0.49 -6.68 -13.10
CA GLY A 163 -0.58 -6.16 -13.97
C GLY A 163 -1.55 -5.25 -13.22
N ARG A 164 -1.83 -5.59 -11.96
CA ARG A 164 -2.70 -4.82 -11.08
C ARG A 164 -2.02 -3.52 -10.65
N LEU A 165 -0.74 -3.55 -10.30
CA LEU A 165 0.05 -2.38 -9.95
C LEU A 165 0.18 -1.41 -11.14
N HIS A 166 0.42 -1.91 -12.35
CA HIS A 166 0.43 -1.08 -13.56
C HIS A 166 -0.93 -0.46 -13.85
N SER A 167 -2.01 -1.23 -13.71
CA SER A 167 -3.37 -0.73 -13.88
C SER A 167 -3.71 0.35 -12.86
N LEU A 168 -3.36 0.13 -11.59
CA LEU A 168 -3.52 1.12 -10.52
C LEU A 168 -2.65 2.36 -10.78
N SER A 169 -1.42 2.19 -11.27
CA SER A 169 -0.54 3.30 -11.65
C SER A 169 -1.12 4.15 -12.78
N LYS A 170 -1.74 3.51 -13.79
CA LYS A 170 -2.42 4.23 -14.88
C LYS A 170 -3.62 5.01 -14.37
N ARG A 171 -4.46 4.39 -13.52
CA ARG A 171 -5.60 5.07 -12.87
C ARG A 171 -5.15 6.26 -11.99
N SER A 172 -3.99 6.14 -11.35
CA SER A 172 -3.43 7.17 -10.47
C SER A 172 -2.72 8.31 -11.21
N ALA A 173 -2.61 8.27 -12.54
CA ALA A 173 -1.76 9.20 -13.30
C ALA A 173 -2.20 10.68 -13.18
N ALA A 174 -3.51 10.95 -13.19
CA ALA A 174 -4.03 12.31 -13.03
C ALA A 174 -3.72 12.86 -11.63
N LEU A 175 -3.95 12.04 -10.59
CA LEU A 175 -3.65 12.39 -9.21
C LEU A 175 -2.15 12.61 -9.00
N PHE A 176 -1.29 11.80 -9.62
CA PHE A 176 0.17 11.98 -9.57
C PHE A 176 0.61 13.34 -10.12
N SER A 177 -0.05 13.84 -11.18
CA SER A 177 0.26 15.15 -11.75
C SER A 177 -0.13 16.31 -10.82
N GLN A 178 -1.17 16.15 -10.02
CA GLN A 178 -1.69 17.17 -9.09
C GLN A 178 -0.97 17.13 -7.73
N GLU A 179 -0.76 15.92 -7.20
CA GLU A 179 -0.35 15.66 -5.81
C GLU A 179 1.06 15.05 -5.72
N LYS A 180 1.94 15.38 -6.66
CA LYS A 180 3.27 14.79 -6.80
C LYS A 180 4.10 14.76 -5.51
N LYS A 181 3.96 15.79 -4.66
CA LYS A 181 4.68 15.89 -3.37
C LYS A 181 4.39 14.72 -2.42
N TYR A 182 3.20 14.13 -2.50
CA TYR A 182 2.79 13.03 -1.62
C TYR A 182 3.27 11.66 -2.11
N TYR A 183 3.80 11.54 -3.34
CA TYR A 183 4.42 10.31 -3.85
C TYR A 183 5.89 10.20 -3.42
N SER A 184 6.11 10.22 -2.11
CA SER A 184 7.42 10.41 -1.49
C SER A 184 8.10 9.12 -1.01
N ILE A 185 7.34 8.06 -0.77
CA ILE A 185 7.83 6.79 -0.22
C ILE A 185 7.81 5.66 -1.26
N THR A 186 8.63 4.62 -1.07
CA THR A 186 8.69 3.44 -1.95
C THR A 186 8.38 2.14 -1.22
N ASP A 187 7.99 1.11 -1.97
CA ASP A 187 7.78 -0.24 -1.44
C ASP A 187 9.07 -0.83 -0.85
N LEU A 188 10.23 -0.59 -1.47
CA LEU A 188 11.54 -0.98 -0.95
C LEU A 188 11.92 -0.26 0.36
N GLU A 189 11.57 1.02 0.49
CA GLU A 189 11.79 1.77 1.74
C GLU A 189 10.94 1.16 2.86
N LEU A 190 9.66 0.88 2.58
CA LEU A 190 8.75 0.22 3.53
C LEU A 190 9.26 -1.17 3.96
N GLN A 191 9.71 -1.98 3.01
CA GLN A 191 10.31 -3.29 3.30
C GLN A 191 11.51 -3.16 4.23
N THR A 192 12.40 -2.20 3.95
CA THR A 192 13.63 -2.00 4.72
C THR A 192 13.32 -1.58 6.17
N GLN A 193 12.31 -0.72 6.35
CA GLN A 193 11.92 -0.22 7.68
C GLN A 193 11.21 -1.26 8.54
N THR A 194 10.44 -2.18 7.93
CA THR A 194 9.51 -3.05 8.67
C THR A 194 9.80 -4.54 8.58
N GLY A 195 10.65 -4.97 7.64
CA GLY A 195 10.90 -6.36 7.35
C GLY A 195 9.74 -7.09 6.65
N LEU A 196 8.64 -6.38 6.32
CA LEU A 196 7.56 -6.97 5.53
C LEU A 196 8.03 -7.35 4.13
N SER A 197 7.48 -8.44 3.60
CA SER A 197 7.75 -8.81 2.21
C SER A 197 7.18 -7.75 1.26
N LEU A 198 7.83 -7.54 0.12
CA LEU A 198 7.28 -6.65 -0.92
C LEU A 198 5.91 -7.13 -1.38
N GLN A 199 5.68 -8.44 -1.39
CA GLN A 199 4.38 -9.03 -1.69
C GLN A 199 3.30 -8.52 -0.74
N ASP A 200 3.55 -8.53 0.58
CA ASP A 200 2.56 -8.07 1.58
C ASP A 200 2.30 -6.57 1.46
N ILE A 201 3.37 -5.77 1.26
CA ILE A 201 3.26 -4.32 1.07
C ILE A 201 2.42 -4.04 -0.19
N ARG A 202 2.75 -4.67 -1.31
CA ARG A 202 2.03 -4.48 -2.58
C ARG A 202 0.59 -4.97 -2.52
N TRP A 203 0.31 -6.04 -1.77
CA TRP A 203 -1.06 -6.49 -1.51
C TRP A 203 -1.87 -5.46 -0.75
N LEU A 204 -1.32 -4.85 0.30
CA LEU A 204 -1.95 -3.74 1.01
C LEU A 204 -2.29 -2.59 0.04
N LEU A 205 -1.33 -2.18 -0.80
CA LEU A 205 -1.54 -1.13 -1.79
C LEU A 205 -2.66 -1.46 -2.78
N LEU A 206 -2.70 -2.70 -3.26
CA LEU A 206 -3.71 -3.16 -4.22
C LEU A 206 -5.09 -3.33 -3.58
N HIS A 207 -5.16 -3.82 -2.34
CA HIS A 207 -6.41 -4.05 -1.62
C HIS A 207 -7.12 -2.73 -1.30
N TYR A 208 -6.37 -1.73 -0.84
CA TYR A 208 -6.89 -0.40 -0.51
C TYR A 208 -6.87 0.59 -1.68
N GLU A 209 -6.51 0.14 -2.89
CA GLU A 209 -6.33 0.98 -4.07
C GLU A 209 -5.48 2.24 -3.80
N VAL A 210 -4.41 2.09 -3.01
CA VAL A 210 -3.53 3.20 -2.64
C VAL A 210 -2.87 3.75 -3.91
N PRO A 211 -3.03 5.05 -4.22
CA PRO A 211 -2.45 5.62 -5.42
C PRO A 211 -0.94 5.47 -5.46
N LEU A 212 -0.43 5.08 -6.63
CA LEU A 212 0.99 4.81 -6.82
C LEU A 212 1.44 5.16 -8.23
N LYS A 213 2.76 5.26 -8.40
CA LYS A 213 3.43 5.39 -9.69
C LYS A 213 4.48 4.30 -9.82
N THR A 214 4.40 3.49 -10.88
CA THR A 214 5.43 2.51 -11.20
C THR A 214 6.48 3.08 -12.16
N LYS A 215 7.69 2.54 -12.09
CA LYS A 215 8.75 2.69 -13.09
C LYS A 215 9.13 1.30 -13.63
N GLY A 216 9.40 1.24 -14.93
CA GLY A 216 9.73 0.02 -15.66
C GLY A 216 8.52 -0.48 -16.44
N SER A 217 8.72 -0.91 -17.69
CA SER A 217 7.65 -1.36 -18.58
C SER A 217 7.52 -2.89 -18.66
N ARG A 218 8.62 -3.61 -18.45
CA ARG A 218 8.69 -5.08 -18.48
C ARG A 218 8.61 -5.70 -17.08
N ILE A 219 9.28 -5.07 -16.12
CA ILE A 219 9.22 -5.38 -14.69
C ILE A 219 9.01 -4.08 -13.91
N ILE A 220 8.50 -4.19 -12.68
CA ILE A 220 8.44 -3.03 -11.78
C ILE A 220 9.81 -2.87 -11.13
N GLU A 221 10.54 -1.84 -11.54
CA GLU A 221 11.82 -1.43 -10.93
C GLU A 221 11.61 -0.64 -9.64
N LYS A 222 10.53 0.15 -9.59
CA LYS A 222 10.25 1.07 -8.49
C LYS A 222 8.77 1.35 -8.38
N VAL A 223 8.23 1.27 -7.16
CA VAL A 223 6.90 1.78 -6.82
C VAL A 223 7.06 3.02 -5.97
N LYS A 224 6.54 4.17 -6.42
CA LYS A 224 6.36 5.36 -5.59
C LYS A 224 4.92 5.40 -5.10
N ILE A 225 4.74 5.56 -3.80
CA ILE A 225 3.44 5.40 -3.13
C ILE A 225 3.00 6.74 -2.59
N HIS A 226 1.70 7.02 -2.68
CA HIS A 226 1.09 8.20 -2.09
C HIS A 226 1.01 8.08 -0.55
N ALA A 227 1.89 8.78 0.16
CA ALA A 227 2.07 8.70 1.61
C ALA A 227 0.78 8.96 2.41
N LEU A 228 0.06 10.03 2.08
CA LEU A 228 -1.18 10.39 2.82
C LEU A 228 -2.26 9.31 2.69
N ARG A 229 -2.51 8.83 1.46
CA ARG A 229 -3.50 7.77 1.18
C ARG A 229 -3.07 6.42 1.78
N LEU A 230 -1.78 6.13 1.81
CA LEU A 230 -1.25 4.97 2.52
C LEU A 230 -1.51 5.07 4.03
N ALA A 231 -1.29 6.24 4.65
CA ALA A 231 -1.59 6.44 6.06
C ALA A 231 -3.09 6.22 6.34
N THR A 232 -3.99 6.74 5.49
CA THR A 232 -5.43 6.47 5.60
C THR A 232 -5.76 4.98 5.51
N ALA A 233 -5.16 4.26 4.56
CA ALA A 233 -5.36 2.82 4.40
C ALA A 233 -4.90 2.04 5.63
N LEU A 234 -3.72 2.37 6.17
CA LEU A 234 -3.18 1.75 7.38
C LEU A 234 -4.05 2.01 8.60
N LYS A 235 -4.57 3.23 8.78
CA LYS A 235 -5.51 3.54 9.86
C LYS A 235 -6.78 2.70 9.75
N LYS A 236 -7.31 2.53 8.54
CA LYS A 236 -8.48 1.69 8.30
C LYS A 236 -8.22 0.23 8.67
N GLU A 237 -7.13 -0.35 8.16
CA GLU A 237 -6.71 -1.73 8.48
C GLU A 237 -6.53 -1.95 10.00
N LEU A 238 -5.87 -1.00 10.67
CA LEU A 238 -5.63 -1.07 12.12
C LEU A 238 -6.90 -0.95 12.96
N ASN A 239 -7.96 -0.32 12.44
CA ASN A 239 -9.24 -0.11 13.13
C ASN A 239 -10.29 -1.19 12.82
N ASP A 240 -10.27 -1.79 11.63
CA ASP A 240 -11.24 -2.82 11.22
C ASP A 240 -11.08 -4.13 12.01
N GLY A 241 -9.92 -4.37 12.64
CA GLY A 241 -9.70 -5.47 13.60
C GLY A 241 -9.78 -6.90 13.01
N SER A 242 -10.12 -7.04 11.73
CA SER A 242 -10.33 -8.31 11.03
C SER A 242 -9.04 -9.04 10.66
N TYR A 243 -7.89 -8.37 10.68
CA TYR A 243 -6.58 -8.95 10.35
C TYR A 243 -5.54 -8.60 11.41
N VAL A 244 -5.23 -9.58 12.28
CA VAL A 244 -4.21 -9.46 13.35
C VAL A 244 -2.77 -9.66 12.81
N TYR A 245 -2.62 -10.09 11.56
CA TYR A 245 -1.32 -10.25 10.94
C TYR A 245 -0.72 -8.88 10.61
N ASN A 246 0.56 -8.65 10.97
CA ASN A 246 1.34 -7.44 10.67
C ASN A 246 0.93 -6.13 11.37
N THR A 247 0.06 -6.13 12.39
CA THR A 247 -0.34 -4.91 13.12
C THR A 247 0.84 -4.07 13.61
N HIS A 248 1.88 -4.72 14.16
CA HIS A 248 3.09 -4.04 14.60
C HIS A 248 3.83 -3.36 13.44
N ALA A 249 4.01 -4.08 12.32
CA ALA A 249 4.66 -3.53 11.14
C ALA A 249 3.85 -2.36 10.55
N TYR A 250 2.52 -2.44 10.50
CA TYR A 250 1.67 -1.35 10.02
C TYR A 250 1.75 -0.10 10.91
N ARG A 251 1.83 -0.27 12.24
CA ARG A 251 2.11 0.85 13.16
C ARG A 251 3.47 1.48 12.88
N GLN A 252 4.51 0.68 12.67
CA GLN A 252 5.84 1.19 12.32
C GLN A 252 5.83 1.96 10.99
N ILE A 253 5.10 1.48 9.96
CA ILE A 253 4.93 2.23 8.71
C ILE A 253 4.26 3.57 9.00
N LEU A 254 3.17 3.57 9.75
CA LEU A 254 2.41 4.78 10.06
C LEU A 254 3.26 5.82 10.79
N ASP A 255 4.03 5.38 11.80
CA ASP A 255 4.97 6.23 12.53
C ASP A 255 6.05 6.81 11.61
N HIS A 256 6.62 5.98 10.72
CA HIS A 256 7.62 6.41 9.74
C HIS A 256 7.06 7.46 8.77
N LEU A 257 5.83 7.25 8.26
CA LEU A 257 5.15 8.20 7.39
C LEU A 257 4.98 9.57 8.09
N TYR A 258 4.46 9.60 9.31
CA TYR A 258 4.26 10.85 10.04
C TYR A 258 5.56 11.52 10.48
N LYS A 259 6.63 10.76 10.69
CA LYS A 259 7.93 11.31 11.07
C LYS A 259 8.66 11.98 9.90
N TYR A 260 8.59 11.40 8.70
CA TYR A 260 9.44 11.80 7.58
C TYR A 260 8.70 12.33 6.35
N HIS A 261 7.44 11.96 6.14
CA HIS A 261 6.71 12.21 4.90
C HIS A 261 5.43 13.05 5.08
N LEU A 262 4.87 13.07 6.29
CA LEU A 262 3.59 13.72 6.62
C LEU A 262 3.71 14.59 7.88
N GLN A 263 4.76 15.42 7.96
CA GLN A 263 5.06 16.22 9.17
C GLN A 263 4.00 17.28 9.45
N ASP A 264 3.50 17.94 8.41
CA ASP A 264 2.46 18.96 8.53
C ASP A 264 1.14 18.33 9.00
N GLU A 265 0.77 17.18 8.41
CA GLU A 265 -0.42 16.42 8.81
C GLU A 265 -0.27 15.86 10.24
N ARG A 266 0.93 15.43 10.63
CA ARG A 266 1.21 15.03 12.02
C ARG A 266 0.95 16.18 12.97
N LYS A 267 1.44 17.38 12.65
CA LYS A 267 1.27 18.56 13.49
C LYS A 267 -0.21 18.91 13.65
N ALA A 268 -0.94 18.99 12.55
CA ALA A 268 -2.38 19.27 12.56
C ALA A 268 -3.16 18.24 13.42
N LEU A 269 -2.87 16.95 13.25
CA LEU A 269 -3.50 15.88 14.02
C LEU A 269 -3.20 16.01 15.52
N LEU A 270 -1.95 16.27 15.88
CA LEU A 270 -1.54 16.43 17.28
C LEU A 270 -2.19 17.66 17.91
N ASP A 271 -2.27 18.78 17.19
CA ASP A 271 -2.89 20.00 17.69
C ASP A 271 -4.39 19.77 17.97
N LEU A 272 -5.12 19.09 17.07
CA LEU A 272 -6.52 18.71 17.29
C LEU A 272 -6.70 17.79 18.51
N GLN A 273 -5.83 16.79 18.67
CA GLN A 273 -5.87 15.88 19.81
C GLN A 273 -5.54 16.59 21.12
N ARG A 274 -4.57 17.51 21.12
CA ARG A 274 -4.21 18.34 22.28
C ARG A 274 -5.39 19.23 22.69
N GLU A 275 -6.02 19.90 21.74
CA GLU A 275 -7.20 20.73 22.00
C GLU A 275 -8.34 19.93 22.62
N THR A 276 -8.62 18.75 22.06
CA THR A 276 -9.67 17.86 22.57
C THR A 276 -9.34 17.37 23.97
N PHE A 277 -8.11 16.92 24.20
CA PHE A 277 -7.65 16.46 25.51
C PHE A 277 -7.71 17.55 26.59
N LEU A 278 -7.38 18.80 26.23
CA LEU A 278 -7.43 19.94 27.16
C LEU A 278 -8.86 20.34 27.54
N LYS A 279 -9.84 20.15 26.64
CA LYS A 279 -11.28 20.38 26.96
C LYS A 279 -11.77 19.44 28.05
N ASP A 280 -11.33 18.19 28.02
CA ASP A 280 -11.76 17.16 28.98
C ASP A 280 -10.90 17.13 30.26
N LEU A 281 -9.91 18.00 30.37
CA LEU A 281 -9.00 18.01 31.51
C LEU A 281 -9.72 18.45 32.80
N PRO A 282 -9.52 17.75 33.93
CA PRO A 282 -10.17 18.11 35.20
C PRO A 282 -9.84 19.52 35.70
N ILE A 283 -8.63 20.02 35.42
CA ILE A 283 -8.20 21.37 35.83
C ILE A 283 -8.46 22.35 34.70
N GLN A 284 -9.18 23.42 35.01
CA GLN A 284 -9.55 24.46 34.06
C GLN A 284 -9.03 25.85 34.49
N LYS A 285 -9.09 26.81 33.57
CA LYS A 285 -8.71 28.20 33.84
C LYS A 285 -9.54 28.76 35.02
N GLY A 286 -8.84 29.35 35.98
CA GLY A 286 -9.43 29.98 37.17
C GLY A 286 -9.51 29.06 38.39
N ASP A 287 -9.29 27.75 38.23
CA ASP A 287 -9.16 26.81 39.35
C ASP A 287 -7.97 27.19 40.25
N LEU A 288 -8.07 26.84 41.53
CA LEU A 288 -6.96 26.95 42.46
C LEU A 288 -6.21 25.62 42.57
N LEU A 289 -4.89 25.70 42.56
CA LEU A 289 -4.01 24.56 42.78
C LEU A 289 -3.23 24.76 44.07
N GLN A 290 -3.15 23.69 44.85
CA GLN A 290 -2.18 23.59 45.92
C GLN A 290 -0.98 22.81 45.40
N LEU A 291 0.18 23.46 45.38
CA LEU A 291 1.44 22.85 44.97
C LEU A 291 1.99 21.95 46.08
N LYS A 292 2.93 21.07 45.73
CA LYS A 292 3.62 20.19 46.70
C LYS A 292 4.37 20.97 47.79
N ASP A 293 4.87 22.16 47.46
CA ASP A 293 5.47 23.10 48.43
C ASP A 293 4.43 23.92 49.21
N THR A 294 3.17 23.51 49.17
CA THR A 294 2.00 24.07 49.88
C THR A 294 1.45 25.38 49.34
N ARG A 295 2.14 26.06 48.41
CA ARG A 295 1.66 27.33 47.83
C ARG A 295 0.31 27.16 47.13
N ILE A 296 -0.55 28.16 47.30
CA ILE A 296 -1.85 28.24 46.59
C ILE A 296 -1.71 29.18 45.41
N VAL A 297 -2.08 28.68 44.23
CA VAL A 297 -1.93 29.39 42.97
C VAL A 297 -3.22 29.30 42.15
N GLN A 298 -3.49 30.29 41.32
CA GLN A 298 -4.62 30.29 40.40
C GLN A 298 -4.18 30.01 38.97
N VAL A 299 -4.85 29.09 38.29
CA VAL A 299 -4.58 28.71 36.91
C VAL A 299 -5.01 29.82 35.96
N LEU A 300 -4.11 30.25 35.08
CA LEU A 300 -4.41 31.16 33.98
C LEU A 300 -4.62 30.42 32.66
N SER A 301 -3.83 29.39 32.39
CA SER A 301 -3.95 28.55 31.20
C SER A 301 -3.31 27.18 31.43
N VAL A 302 -3.78 26.21 30.65
CA VAL A 302 -3.20 24.87 30.57
C VAL A 302 -2.82 24.60 29.12
N THR A 303 -1.61 24.08 28.92
CA THR A 303 -1.03 23.83 27.59
C THR A 303 -0.28 22.50 27.60
N ILE A 304 -0.06 21.92 26.43
CA ILE A 304 0.79 20.73 26.24
C ILE A 304 2.01 21.18 25.43
N ASP A 305 3.22 20.87 25.89
CA ASP A 305 4.45 21.21 25.18
C ASP A 305 4.79 20.21 24.06
N ASP A 306 5.91 20.44 23.37
CA ASP A 306 6.38 19.58 22.27
C ASP A 306 6.79 18.18 22.75
N GLU A 307 7.11 18.01 24.04
CA GLU A 307 7.37 16.73 24.68
C GLU A 307 6.07 16.03 25.13
N ASN A 308 4.90 16.57 24.77
CA ASN A 308 3.59 16.07 25.15
C ASN A 308 3.33 16.12 26.67
N VAL A 309 3.98 17.04 27.38
CA VAL A 309 3.85 17.23 28.83
C VAL A 309 2.91 18.40 29.15
N LEU A 310 1.99 18.16 30.09
CA LEU A 310 1.10 19.21 30.61
C LEU A 310 1.87 20.31 31.36
N LYS A 311 1.64 21.56 30.96
CA LYS A 311 2.13 22.77 31.62
C LYS A 311 0.98 23.62 32.10
N PHE A 312 1.08 24.08 33.33
CA PHE A 312 0.11 24.98 33.96
C PHE A 312 0.76 26.34 34.15
N THR A 313 0.21 27.35 33.48
CA THR A 313 0.58 28.74 33.73
C THR A 313 -0.31 29.27 34.86
N TYR A 314 0.28 29.81 35.91
CA TYR A 314 -0.44 30.27 37.11
C TYR A 314 0.07 31.61 37.62
N VAL A 315 -0.72 32.20 38.52
CA VAL A 315 -0.36 33.33 39.38
C VAL A 315 -0.50 32.95 40.85
N ILE A 316 0.39 33.48 41.68
CA ILE A 316 0.33 33.25 43.13
C ILE A 316 -0.81 34.10 43.71
N ILE A 317 -1.62 33.52 44.61
CA ILE A 317 -2.62 34.25 45.36
C ILE A 317 -1.95 35.04 46.49
N LYS A 318 -2.23 36.34 46.57
CA LYS A 318 -1.70 37.25 47.59
C LYS A 318 -2.40 37.06 48.95
N ALA A 319 -1.87 37.71 49.98
CA ALA A 319 -2.44 37.70 51.34
C ALA A 319 -3.92 38.12 51.38
N ASN A 320 -4.31 39.10 50.56
CA ASN A 320 -5.69 39.60 50.43
C ASN A 320 -6.57 38.78 49.45
N LEU A 321 -6.12 37.59 49.05
CA LEU A 321 -6.78 36.68 48.11
C LEU A 321 -6.88 37.18 46.66
N GLU A 322 -6.20 38.26 46.31
CA GLU A 322 -6.10 38.73 44.93
C GLU A 322 -5.03 37.97 44.14
N ALA A 323 -5.23 37.89 42.83
CA ALA A 323 -4.22 37.37 41.91
C ALA A 323 -2.95 38.25 41.90
N GLY A 324 -1.79 37.59 41.96
CA GLY A 324 -0.49 38.21 41.70
C GLY A 324 -0.35 38.71 40.25
N LYS A 325 0.63 39.60 40.02
CA LYS A 325 0.96 40.10 38.67
C LYS A 325 1.91 39.17 37.91
N ARG A 326 2.77 38.43 38.62
CA ARG A 326 3.80 37.58 38.00
C ARG A 326 3.22 36.21 37.68
N THR A 327 3.37 35.79 36.42
CA THR A 327 3.01 34.46 35.95
C THR A 327 4.20 33.51 36.05
N ARG A 328 3.93 32.23 36.33
CA ARG A 328 4.93 31.15 36.33
C ARG A 328 4.34 29.91 35.69
N GLN A 329 5.20 28.99 35.27
CA GLN A 329 4.82 27.69 34.73
C GLN A 329 5.33 26.56 35.62
N ILE A 330 4.51 25.51 35.76
CA ILE A 330 4.85 24.25 36.45
C ILE A 330 4.38 23.06 35.63
N ARG A 331 4.91 21.88 35.97
CA ARG A 331 4.47 20.60 35.40
C ARG A 331 3.36 20.01 36.25
N SER A 332 2.61 19.07 35.68
CA SER A 332 1.59 18.28 36.41
C SER A 332 2.13 17.64 37.70
N ALA A 333 3.40 17.21 37.69
CA ALA A 333 4.06 16.57 38.82
C ALA A 333 4.17 17.46 40.08
N ASP A 334 4.08 18.78 39.95
CA ASP A 334 4.22 19.72 41.07
C ASP A 334 2.90 20.02 41.79
N ILE A 335 1.78 19.54 41.24
CA ILE A 335 0.43 19.77 41.73
C ILE A 335 0.08 18.68 42.74
N ALA A 336 -0.37 19.06 43.94
CA ALA A 336 -0.80 18.12 44.97
C ALA A 336 -2.33 18.00 45.03
N TYR A 337 -3.03 19.15 44.99
CA TYR A 337 -4.48 19.19 45.09
C TYR A 337 -5.06 20.32 44.23
N MET A 338 -6.36 20.23 43.92
CA MET A 338 -7.11 21.28 43.25
C MET A 338 -8.36 21.67 44.04
N ILE A 339 -8.84 22.88 43.76
CA ILE A 339 -10.15 23.39 44.13
C ILE A 339 -10.75 24.06 42.90
N LYS A 340 -12.02 23.79 42.64
CA LYS A 340 -12.73 24.36 41.50
C LYS A 340 -12.93 25.86 41.67
N LYS A 341 -12.87 26.58 40.56
CA LYS A 341 -13.12 28.02 40.51
C LYS A 341 -14.43 28.40 41.22
N GLU A 342 -15.50 27.65 40.99
CA GLU A 342 -16.84 27.87 41.57
C GLU A 342 -16.82 27.80 43.11
N ASP A 343 -16.16 26.78 43.67
CA ASP A 343 -16.00 26.64 45.12
C ASP A 343 -15.22 27.83 45.70
N PHE A 344 -14.17 28.27 44.99
CA PHE A 344 -13.38 29.41 45.42
C PHE A 344 -14.15 30.73 45.34
N THR A 345 -14.95 30.94 44.29
CA THR A 345 -15.82 32.12 44.18
C THR A 345 -16.84 32.14 45.31
N THR A 346 -17.49 31.01 45.59
CA THR A 346 -18.43 30.86 46.71
C THR A 346 -17.75 31.17 48.05
N TYR A 347 -16.51 30.72 48.24
CA TYR A 347 -15.72 31.03 49.43
C TYR A 347 -15.44 32.53 49.59
N ILE A 348 -15.04 33.22 48.50
CA ILE A 348 -14.78 34.66 48.53
C ILE A 348 -16.05 35.46 48.86
N GLU A 349 -17.20 35.03 48.34
CA GLU A 349 -18.49 35.68 48.59
C GLU A 349 -18.98 35.48 50.03
N ALA A 350 -18.78 34.27 50.58
CA ALA A 350 -19.21 33.94 51.94
C ALA A 350 -18.26 34.44 53.05
N THR A 351 -17.04 34.87 52.71
CA THR A 351 -16.01 35.22 53.70
C THR A 351 -15.75 36.74 53.74
N PRO A 352 -16.21 37.45 54.80
CA PRO A 352 -16.02 38.89 54.92
C PRO A 352 -14.55 39.30 55.16
N LEU A 353 -13.76 38.45 55.83
CA LEU A 353 -12.33 38.70 56.05
C LEU A 353 -11.47 37.91 55.05
N ARG A 354 -10.91 38.59 54.05
CA ARG A 354 -10.07 37.97 53.02
C ARG A 354 -8.62 37.86 53.46
N HIS A 355 -8.24 36.67 53.93
CA HIS A 355 -6.86 36.38 54.33
C HIS A 355 -6.39 34.99 53.88
N LEU A 356 -5.14 34.89 53.39
CA LEU A 356 -4.56 33.64 52.86
C LEU A 356 -4.55 32.49 53.88
N ASP A 357 -4.31 32.77 55.16
CA ASP A 357 -4.31 31.73 56.20
C ASP A 357 -5.70 31.09 56.40
N LEU A 358 -6.76 31.87 56.25
CA LEU A 358 -8.13 31.37 56.29
C LEU A 358 -8.42 30.52 55.06
N LEU A 359 -7.95 30.95 53.89
CA LEU A 359 -8.03 30.16 52.67
C LEU A 359 -7.28 28.84 52.82
N HIS A 360 -6.07 28.83 53.38
CA HIS A 360 -5.32 27.59 53.65
C HIS A 360 -6.10 26.59 54.51
N LYS A 361 -6.70 27.05 55.61
CA LYS A 361 -7.53 26.19 56.49
C LYS A 361 -8.75 25.64 55.76
N TRP A 362 -9.37 26.46 54.90
CA TRP A 362 -10.54 26.05 54.13
C TRP A 362 -10.16 25.06 53.01
N VAL A 363 -9.08 25.32 52.27
CA VAL A 363 -8.50 24.45 51.24
C VAL A 363 -8.25 23.05 51.79
N LEU A 364 -7.66 22.93 52.99
CA LEU A 364 -7.39 21.63 53.60
C LEU A 364 -8.63 20.74 53.72
N LYS A 365 -9.82 21.32 53.87
CA LYS A 365 -11.10 20.61 54.03
C LYS A 365 -11.83 20.35 52.71
N LYS A 366 -11.57 21.15 51.68
CA LYS A 366 -12.33 21.15 50.41
C LYS A 366 -11.53 20.71 49.19
N ARG A 367 -10.20 20.60 49.32
CA ARG A 367 -9.31 20.20 48.23
C ARG A 367 -9.56 18.76 47.79
N THR A 368 -9.45 18.53 46.48
CA THR A 368 -9.47 17.19 45.88
C THR A 368 -8.07 16.81 45.44
N LYS A 369 -7.62 15.59 45.76
CA LYS A 369 -6.35 15.08 45.26
C LYS A 369 -6.47 14.89 43.75
N VAL A 370 -5.53 15.43 42.99
CA VAL A 370 -5.57 15.34 41.52
C VAL A 370 -4.69 14.19 41.06
N VAL A 371 -5.25 13.34 40.21
CA VAL A 371 -4.49 12.44 39.34
C VAL A 371 -4.77 12.88 37.91
N LEU A 372 -3.76 13.42 37.25
CA LEU A 372 -3.89 13.91 35.87
C LEU A 372 -3.53 12.79 34.89
N PRO A 373 -4.34 12.56 33.85
CA PRO A 373 -3.95 11.67 32.77
C PRO A 373 -2.73 12.23 32.04
N ALA A 374 -1.86 11.35 31.55
CA ALA A 374 -0.82 11.73 30.61
C ALA A 374 -1.44 11.88 29.22
N PHE A 375 -1.01 12.90 28.46
CA PHE A 375 -1.37 12.99 27.05
C PHE A 375 -0.52 11.98 26.27
N VAL A 376 -1.18 11.00 25.66
CA VAL A 376 -0.55 10.02 24.78
C VAL A 376 -1.14 10.23 23.39
N PRO A 377 -0.36 10.72 22.42
CA PRO A 377 -0.86 10.94 21.07
C PRO A 377 -1.21 9.61 20.40
N ASP A 378 -2.30 9.59 19.64
CA ASP A 378 -2.76 8.40 18.93
C ASP A 378 -2.79 8.68 17.43
N LEU A 379 -1.77 8.22 16.70
CA LEU A 379 -1.68 8.42 15.26
C LEU A 379 -2.68 7.56 14.47
N VAL A 380 -3.31 6.55 15.10
CA VAL A 380 -4.24 5.61 14.46
C VAL A 380 -5.68 6.11 14.49
N ARG A 381 -6.09 6.79 15.58
CA ARG A 381 -7.42 7.41 15.67
C ARG A 381 -7.64 8.40 14.52
N ALA A 382 -8.75 8.21 13.81
CA ALA A 382 -9.20 9.14 12.78
C ALA A 382 -9.74 10.42 13.43
N GLU A 383 -9.62 11.53 12.71
CA GLU A 383 -10.41 12.74 12.96
C GLU A 383 -11.88 12.33 12.87
N GLN A 384 -12.65 12.49 13.96
CA GLN A 384 -14.11 12.33 13.94
C GLN A 384 -14.77 13.60 13.42
#